data_AF-A0A4R8LS25-F1
#
_entry.id   AF-A0A4R8LS25-F1
#
_cell.length_a   1.000
_cell.length_b   1.000
_cell.length_c   1.000
_cell.angle_alpha   90.00
_cell.angle_beta   90.00
_cell.angle_gamma   90.00
#
_symmetry.space_group_name_H-M   'P 1'
#
loop_
_entity.id
_entity.type
_entity.pdbx_description
1 polymer ?
#
loop_
_entity_poly.entity_id
_entity_poly.type
_entity_poly.pdbx_seq_one_letter_code
_entity_poly.pdbx_strand_id
1 'polypeptide(L)'
;MLGLASAHIVSHSMGGWVAALLAYESPERVRTLTLVANGGMSTATPPMMRVIQMPTREELVQYARGIGRIQEGEIEEAVERRLARVERSDAVAAYTLIMRHMTHPVHRDRYNLRRRLPYIGAPTLIVWRSLIRSTASILARKCIDPCPRHIWSFYLVATIASRNSLTPFTATHPVFAGICEGG
;
A
#
# COMPACT_ATOMS: atom_id res chain seq x y z
N MET A 1 13.41 -20.69 7.58
CA MET A 1 12.48 -20.48 6.44
C MET A 1 11.16 -21.18 6.78
N LEU A 2 9.99 -20.62 6.47
CA LEU A 2 8.67 -21.11 6.98
C LEU A 2 8.14 -22.40 6.33
N GLY A 3 8.89 -23.07 5.45
CA GLY A 3 8.48 -24.35 4.82
C GLY A 3 7.33 -24.25 3.80
N LEU A 4 6.89 -23.05 3.43
CA LEU A 4 5.74 -22.85 2.53
C LEU A 4 6.14 -22.92 1.05
N ALA A 5 5.51 -23.81 0.29
CA ALA A 5 5.69 -23.89 -1.16
C ALA A 5 5.14 -22.65 -1.87
N SER A 6 3.97 -22.14 -1.49
CA SER A 6 3.39 -20.91 -2.03
C SER A 6 2.40 -20.26 -1.04
N ALA A 7 2.04 -18.99 -1.27
CA ALA A 7 1.14 -18.23 -0.40
C ALA A 7 0.25 -17.24 -1.19
N HIS A 8 -0.86 -16.84 -0.58
CA HIS A 8 -1.62 -15.64 -0.98
C HIS A 8 -0.98 -14.43 -0.28
N ILE A 9 -0.67 -13.38 -1.03
CA ILE A 9 0.10 -12.24 -0.51
C ILE A 9 -0.76 -10.98 -0.52
N VAL A 10 -1.04 -10.44 0.66
CA VAL A 10 -1.65 -9.12 0.82
C VAL A 10 -0.59 -8.16 1.34
N SER A 11 -0.44 -7.03 0.68
CA SER A 11 0.68 -6.13 0.94
C SER A 11 0.27 -4.66 0.84
N HIS A 12 0.91 -3.82 1.65
CA HIS A 12 0.64 -2.39 1.70
C HIS A 12 1.91 -1.58 1.43
N SER A 13 1.79 -0.48 0.67
CA SER A 13 2.88 0.48 0.46
C SER A 13 4.16 -0.19 -0.08
N MET A 14 5.31 -0.03 0.58
CA MET A 14 6.56 -0.69 0.21
C MET A 14 6.42 -2.22 0.13
N GLY A 15 5.62 -2.83 0.98
CA GLY A 15 5.39 -4.27 0.95
C GLY A 15 4.84 -4.73 -0.39
N GLY A 16 4.02 -3.91 -1.06
CA GLY A 16 3.52 -4.22 -2.40
C GLY A 16 4.58 -4.10 -3.49
N TRP A 17 5.60 -3.26 -3.29
CA TRP A 17 6.77 -3.24 -4.17
C TRP A 17 7.53 -4.57 -4.10
N VAL A 18 7.83 -5.02 -2.88
CA VAL A 18 8.55 -6.28 -2.64
C VAL A 18 7.72 -7.48 -3.09
N ALA A 19 6.42 -7.51 -2.77
CA ALA A 19 5.53 -8.60 -3.13
C ALA A 19 5.36 -8.75 -4.65
N ALA A 20 5.26 -7.65 -5.39
CA ALA A 20 5.19 -7.70 -6.85
C ALA A 20 6.52 -8.14 -7.48
N LEU A 21 7.67 -7.78 -6.90
CA LEU A 21 8.95 -8.31 -7.34
C LEU A 21 9.06 -9.82 -7.09
N LEU A 22 8.59 -10.30 -5.92
CA LEU A 22 8.54 -11.73 -5.63
C LEU A 22 7.63 -12.48 -6.61
N ALA A 23 6.45 -11.94 -6.90
CA ALA A 23 5.52 -12.53 -7.87
C ALA A 23 6.08 -12.54 -9.31
N TYR A 24 6.99 -11.62 -9.62
CA TYR A 24 7.69 -11.55 -10.91
C TYR A 24 8.87 -12.54 -10.97
N GLU A 25 9.71 -12.62 -9.93
CA GLU A 25 10.93 -13.45 -9.94
C GLU A 25 10.70 -14.90 -9.51
N SER A 26 9.63 -15.17 -8.76
CA SER A 26 9.29 -16.51 -8.26
C SER A 26 7.77 -16.73 -8.33
N PRO A 27 7.20 -16.74 -9.54
CA PRO A 27 5.74 -16.80 -9.75
C PRO A 27 5.08 -18.01 -9.08
N GLU A 28 5.79 -19.14 -9.00
CA GLU A 28 5.32 -20.36 -8.35
C GLU A 28 5.09 -20.22 -6.83
N ARG A 29 5.67 -19.19 -6.22
CA ARG A 29 5.52 -18.90 -4.78
C ARG A 29 4.29 -18.06 -4.45
N VAL A 30 3.62 -17.48 -5.45
CA VAL A 30 2.53 -16.51 -5.25
C VAL A 30 1.25 -17.02 -5.89
N ARG A 31 0.28 -17.43 -5.06
CA ARG A 31 -1.04 -17.91 -5.53
C ARG A 31 -1.94 -16.76 -5.97
N THR A 32 -2.02 -15.71 -5.16
CA THR A 32 -2.71 -14.45 -5.49
C THR A 32 -1.95 -13.28 -4.88
N LEU A 33 -2.11 -12.10 -5.48
CA LEU A 33 -1.42 -10.88 -5.05
C LEU A 33 -2.43 -9.75 -4.83
N THR A 34 -2.49 -9.19 -3.62
CA THR A 34 -3.27 -7.99 -3.31
C THR A 34 -2.33 -6.83 -2.98
N LEU A 35 -2.40 -5.78 -3.79
CA LEU A 35 -1.58 -4.59 -3.70
C LEU A 35 -2.42 -3.42 -3.17
N VAL A 36 -2.22 -3.05 -1.90
CA VAL A 36 -2.91 -1.91 -1.27
C VAL A 36 -2.00 -0.70 -1.24
N ALA A 37 -2.33 0.35 -1.99
CA ALA A 37 -1.55 1.59 -2.05
C ALA A 37 -0.04 1.37 -2.26
N ASN A 38 0.35 0.46 -3.18
CA ASN A 38 1.72 -0.02 -3.32
C ASN A 38 2.75 1.02 -3.80
N GLY A 39 4.02 0.81 -3.44
CA GLY A 39 5.16 1.55 -3.99
C GLY A 39 5.67 0.97 -5.31
N GLY A 40 6.76 1.54 -5.85
CA GLY A 40 7.53 0.94 -6.96
C GLY A 40 7.17 1.36 -8.39
N MET A 41 6.17 2.24 -8.56
CA MET A 41 5.71 2.66 -9.89
C MET A 41 6.47 3.85 -10.49
N SER A 42 7.00 4.73 -9.64
CA SER A 42 7.71 5.95 -10.05
C SER A 42 9.22 5.77 -9.94
N THR A 43 9.98 6.19 -10.95
CA THR A 43 11.44 6.32 -10.86
C THR A 43 11.86 7.53 -10.02
N ALA A 44 11.03 8.58 -9.96
CA ALA A 44 11.26 9.73 -9.09
C ALA A 44 10.93 9.42 -7.62
N THR A 45 11.77 9.92 -6.72
CA THR A 45 11.58 9.86 -5.27
C THR A 45 10.50 10.86 -4.83
N PRO A 46 9.42 10.40 -4.17
CA PRO A 46 8.39 11.29 -3.64
C PRO A 46 8.97 12.31 -2.65
N PRO A 47 8.52 13.57 -2.64
CA PRO A 47 9.01 14.59 -1.70
C PRO A 47 8.94 14.15 -0.23
N MET A 48 7.84 13.49 0.16
CA MET A 48 7.64 12.97 1.52
C MET A 48 8.67 11.92 1.95
N MET A 49 9.40 11.30 1.02
CA MET A 49 10.44 10.30 1.32
C MET A 49 11.86 10.89 1.32
N ARG A 50 12.02 12.19 1.07
CA ARG A 50 13.35 12.84 1.02
C ARG A 50 13.91 13.13 2.41
N VAL A 51 13.04 13.22 3.41
CA VAL A 51 13.42 13.46 4.80
C VAL A 51 13.19 12.17 5.59
N ILE A 52 14.26 11.61 6.12
CA ILE A 52 14.24 10.43 6.98
C ILE A 52 14.35 10.94 8.41
N GLN A 53 13.22 11.17 9.05
CA GLN A 53 13.16 11.54 10.46
C GLN A 53 12.19 10.60 11.17
N MET A 54 12.57 10.19 12.37
CA MET A 54 11.66 9.46 13.24
C MET A 54 10.65 10.44 13.82
N PRO A 55 9.37 10.04 13.92
CA PRO A 55 8.35 10.95 14.41
C PRO A 55 8.57 11.23 15.90
N THR A 56 8.36 12.48 16.32
CA THR A 56 8.31 12.83 17.74
C THR A 56 7.01 12.33 18.39
N ARG A 57 6.96 12.31 19.72
CA ARG A 57 5.73 11.99 20.46
C ARG A 57 4.58 12.90 20.03
N GLU A 58 4.83 14.20 19.94
CA GLU A 58 3.83 15.21 19.56
C GLU A 58 3.29 14.93 18.17
N GLU A 59 4.16 14.59 17.21
CA GLU A 59 3.75 14.22 15.85
C GLU A 59 2.90 12.95 15.82
N LEU A 60 3.21 11.97 16.68
CA LEU A 60 2.42 10.75 16.81
C LEU A 60 1.04 11.01 17.44
N VAL A 61 0.95 11.90 18.43
CA VAL A 61 -0.32 12.34 19.02
C VAL A 61 -1.17 13.05 17.97
N GLN A 62 -0.58 14.00 17.23
CA GLN A 62 -1.27 14.70 16.15
C GLN A 62 -1.74 13.75 15.05
N TYR A 63 -0.91 12.77 14.70
CA TYR A 63 -1.29 11.72 13.75
C TYR A 63 -2.46 10.88 14.27
N ALA A 64 -2.42 10.42 15.53
CA ALA A 64 -3.48 9.61 16.14
C ALA A 64 -4.83 10.35 16.16
N ARG A 65 -4.82 11.65 16.49
CA ARG A 65 -6.02 12.51 16.40
C ARG A 65 -6.49 12.68 14.96
N GLY A 66 -5.55 12.95 14.04
CA GLY A 66 -5.84 13.22 12.63
C GLY A 66 -6.43 12.04 11.86
N ILE A 67 -6.12 10.79 12.24
CA ILE A 67 -6.72 9.61 11.60
C ILE A 67 -8.17 9.38 12.00
N GLY A 68 -8.64 9.96 13.12
CA GLY A 68 -10.03 9.89 13.58
C GLY A 68 -10.55 8.46 13.83
N ARG A 69 -9.64 7.52 14.12
CA ARG A 69 -9.95 6.08 14.33
C ARG A 69 -9.58 5.59 15.73
N ILE A 70 -8.87 6.40 16.50
CA ILE A 70 -8.43 6.10 17.87
C ILE A 70 -9.22 7.02 18.79
N GLN A 71 -9.83 6.46 19.83
CA GLN A 71 -10.58 7.25 20.81
C GLN A 71 -9.61 8.10 21.65
N GLU A 72 -10.01 9.28 22.12
CA GLU A 72 -9.11 10.20 22.84
C GLU A 72 -8.42 9.53 24.04
N GLY A 73 -9.14 8.67 24.78
CA GLY A 73 -8.60 7.91 25.91
C GLY A 73 -7.61 6.79 25.54
N GLU A 74 -7.52 6.41 24.27
CA GLU A 74 -6.64 5.34 23.76
C GLU A 74 -5.39 5.92 23.05
N ILE A 75 -5.33 7.24 22.85
CA ILE A 75 -4.26 7.88 22.09
C ILE A 75 -2.90 7.64 22.74
N GLU A 76 -2.81 7.80 24.06
CA GLU A 76 -1.55 7.64 24.77
C GLU A 76 -0.99 6.23 24.59
N GLU A 77 -1.83 5.20 24.76
CA GLU A 77 -1.42 3.81 24.57
C GLU A 77 -0.99 3.53 23.12
N ALA A 78 -1.69 4.09 22.13
CA ALA A 78 -1.33 3.95 20.73
C ALA A 78 0.00 4.63 20.39
N VAL A 79 0.27 5.79 20.99
CA VAL A 79 1.53 6.53 20.83
C VAL A 79 2.67 5.77 21.49
N GLU A 80 2.51 5.29 22.72
CA GLU A 80 3.49 4.47 23.42
C GLU A 80 3.87 3.22 22.62
N ARG A 81 2.86 2.50 22.11
CA ARG A 81 3.08 1.32 21.26
C ARG A 81 3.88 1.63 20.00
N ARG A 82 3.76 2.85 19.48
CA ARG A 82 4.50 3.30 18.30
C ARG A 82 5.93 3.71 18.67
N LEU A 83 6.11 4.45 19.78
CA LEU A 83 7.42 4.87 20.30
C LEU A 83 8.28 3.66 20.70
N ALA A 84 7.71 2.65 21.34
CA ALA A 84 8.42 1.41 21.67
C ALA A 84 9.04 0.71 20.44
N ARG A 85 8.50 0.93 19.22
CA ARG A 85 9.11 0.43 17.98
C ARG A 85 10.28 1.27 17.51
N VAL A 86 10.27 2.57 17.80
CA VAL A 86 11.31 3.54 17.46
C VAL A 86 12.50 3.42 18.39
N GLU A 87 12.25 3.21 19.68
CA GLU A 87 13.26 3.10 20.74
C GLU A 87 14.08 1.81 20.69
N ARG A 88 13.68 0.85 19.85
CA ARG A 88 14.53 -0.30 19.55
C ARG A 88 15.86 0.19 18.98
N SER A 89 16.96 -0.26 19.59
CA SER A 89 18.33 0.16 19.25
C SER A 89 18.69 -0.03 17.77
N ASP A 90 18.03 -0.95 17.06
CA ASP A 90 18.23 -1.25 15.65
C ASP A 90 17.23 -0.58 14.68
N ALA A 91 16.11 -0.04 15.18
CA ALA A 91 14.99 0.37 14.34
C ALA A 91 15.33 1.56 13.44
N VAL A 92 16.03 2.56 13.97
CA VAL A 92 16.44 3.75 13.20
C VAL A 92 17.42 3.36 12.09
N ALA A 93 18.39 2.50 12.41
CA ALA A 93 19.36 2.01 11.43
C ALA A 93 18.67 1.19 10.33
N ALA A 94 17.81 0.24 10.70
CA ALA A 94 17.06 -0.58 9.76
C ALA A 94 16.14 0.26 8.86
N TYR A 95 15.42 1.22 9.44
CA TYR A 95 14.56 2.13 8.69
C TYR A 95 15.37 3.00 7.72
N THR A 96 16.53 3.48 8.15
CA THR A 96 17.43 4.27 7.30
C THR A 96 17.93 3.47 6.10
N LEU A 97 18.27 2.19 6.28
CA LEU A 97 18.66 1.31 5.17
C LEU A 97 17.52 1.12 4.17
N ILE A 98 16.30 0.87 4.66
CA ILE A 98 15.10 0.75 3.83
C ILE A 98 14.87 2.04 3.04
N MET A 99 14.92 3.20 3.71
CA MET A 99 14.69 4.49 3.08
C MET A 99 15.77 4.84 2.07
N ARG A 100 17.04 4.59 2.38
CA ARG A 100 18.13 4.75 1.43
C ARG A 100 17.89 3.89 0.19
N HIS A 101 17.47 2.64 0.35
CA HIS A 101 17.15 1.78 -0.78
C HIS A 101 15.98 2.34 -1.62
N MET A 102 14.88 2.72 -0.96
CA MET A 102 13.67 3.21 -1.62
C MET A 102 13.85 4.54 -2.34
N THR A 103 14.79 5.37 -1.90
CA THR A 103 15.02 6.72 -2.42
C THR A 103 16.15 6.80 -3.45
N HIS A 104 16.97 5.75 -3.56
CA HIS A 104 18.11 5.72 -4.48
C HIS A 104 17.64 5.59 -5.95
N PRO A 105 17.99 6.54 -6.84
CA PRO A 105 17.50 6.56 -8.22
C PRO A 105 17.74 5.26 -8.99
N VAL A 106 18.94 4.68 -8.86
CA VAL A 106 19.29 3.41 -9.53
C VAL A 106 18.40 2.25 -9.08
N HIS A 107 18.06 2.16 -7.79
CA HIS A 107 17.18 1.09 -7.30
C HIS A 107 15.74 1.30 -7.75
N ARG A 108 15.25 2.55 -7.74
CA ARG A 108 13.91 2.88 -8.22
C ARG A 108 13.72 2.57 -9.70
N ASP A 109 14.74 2.81 -10.52
CA ASP A 109 14.72 2.39 -11.92
C ASP A 109 14.85 0.87 -12.08
N ARG A 110 15.90 0.28 -11.47
CA ARG A 110 16.20 -1.15 -11.58
C ARG A 110 15.03 -2.02 -11.14
N TYR A 111 14.34 -1.66 -10.06
CA TYR A 111 13.22 -2.43 -9.52
C TYR A 111 11.85 -1.85 -9.88
N ASN A 112 11.79 -0.94 -10.86
CA ASN A 112 10.52 -0.34 -11.26
C ASN A 112 9.49 -1.40 -11.66
N LEU A 113 8.27 -1.29 -11.13
CA LEU A 113 7.21 -2.27 -11.38
C LEU A 113 6.50 -2.07 -12.71
N ARG A 114 6.52 -0.87 -13.31
CA ARG A 114 5.82 -0.58 -14.56
C ARG A 114 6.24 -1.52 -15.70
N ARG A 115 7.49 -1.97 -15.70
CA ARG A 115 8.04 -2.92 -16.67
C ARG A 115 7.90 -4.40 -16.29
N ARG A 116 7.33 -4.70 -15.12
CA ARG A 116 7.23 -6.06 -14.55
C ARG A 116 5.81 -6.54 -14.35
N LEU A 117 4.91 -5.64 -13.95
CA LEU A 117 3.49 -5.95 -13.80
C LEU A 117 2.88 -6.69 -15.01
N PRO A 118 3.25 -6.39 -16.28
CA PRO A 118 2.72 -7.14 -17.42
C PRO A 118 3.03 -8.64 -17.40
N TYR A 119 4.09 -9.05 -16.71
CA TYR A 119 4.61 -10.41 -16.68
C TYR A 119 4.25 -11.18 -15.41
N ILE A 120 3.53 -10.54 -14.47
CA ILE A 120 3.05 -11.24 -13.27
C ILE A 120 1.84 -12.09 -13.67
N GLY A 121 2.00 -13.41 -13.64
CA GLY A 121 0.94 -14.36 -13.96
C GLY A 121 -0.05 -14.60 -12.81
N ALA A 122 0.31 -14.24 -11.58
CA ALA A 122 -0.56 -14.42 -10.42
C ALA A 122 -1.81 -13.50 -10.53
N PRO A 123 -3.03 -14.03 -10.25
CA PRO A 123 -4.22 -13.19 -10.12
C PRO A 123 -3.97 -12.06 -9.12
N THR A 124 -4.10 -10.82 -9.62
CA THR A 124 -3.72 -9.62 -8.87
C THR A 124 -4.93 -8.72 -8.62
N LEU A 125 -5.09 -8.26 -7.38
CA LEU A 125 -6.06 -7.23 -6.97
C LEU A 125 -5.30 -5.97 -6.58
N ILE A 126 -5.66 -4.83 -7.16
CA ILE A 126 -5.06 -3.53 -6.84
C ILE A 126 -6.08 -2.66 -6.13
N VAL A 127 -5.77 -2.24 -4.91
CA VAL A 127 -6.64 -1.43 -4.05
C VAL A 127 -5.99 -0.08 -3.83
N TRP A 128 -6.71 0.99 -4.20
CA TRP A 128 -6.28 2.36 -3.95
C TRP A 128 -7.38 3.19 -3.30
N ARG A 129 -6.98 4.21 -2.55
CA ARG A 129 -7.92 5.23 -2.11
C ARG A 129 -8.19 6.20 -3.27
N SER A 130 -9.47 6.36 -3.62
CA SER A 130 -9.90 7.47 -4.46
C SER A 130 -9.79 8.76 -3.64
N LEU A 131 -8.84 9.62 -4.00
CA LEU A 131 -8.87 11.01 -3.62
C LEU A 131 -9.27 11.79 -4.86
N ILE A 132 -10.36 12.55 -4.78
CA ILE A 132 -10.84 13.43 -5.84
C ILE A 132 -9.65 14.28 -6.31
N ARG A 133 -9.17 13.99 -7.52
CA ARG A 133 -8.16 14.75 -8.28
C ARG A 133 -6.79 14.96 -7.60
N SER A 134 -6.22 13.94 -6.95
CA SER A 134 -4.79 13.98 -6.53
C SER A 134 -3.98 12.82 -7.11
N THR A 135 -2.65 12.97 -7.12
CA THR A 135 -1.62 12.05 -7.64
C THR A 135 -1.85 10.55 -7.41
N ALA A 136 -2.62 10.20 -6.37
CA ALA A 136 -3.08 8.84 -6.09
C ALA A 136 -3.86 8.19 -7.25
N SER A 137 -4.73 8.90 -7.96
CA SER A 137 -5.50 8.35 -9.09
C SER A 137 -4.65 8.08 -10.33
N ILE A 138 -3.62 8.92 -10.55
CA ILE A 138 -2.63 8.75 -11.62
C ILE A 138 -1.71 7.54 -11.31
N LEU A 139 -1.30 7.37 -10.05
CA LEU A 139 -0.49 6.22 -9.62
C LEU A 139 -1.27 4.92 -9.74
N ALA A 140 -2.54 4.91 -9.34
CA ALA A 140 -3.42 3.74 -9.50
C ALA A 140 -3.59 3.35 -10.98
N ARG A 141 -3.84 4.32 -11.87
CA ARG A 141 -3.88 4.07 -13.33
C ARG A 141 -2.55 3.53 -13.86
N LYS A 142 -1.42 4.10 -13.43
CA LYS A 142 -0.09 3.58 -13.80
C LYS A 142 0.12 2.12 -13.37
N CYS A 143 -0.52 1.66 -12.29
CA CYS A 143 -0.49 0.25 -11.89
C CYS A 143 -1.42 -0.62 -12.74
N ILE A 144 -2.61 -0.13 -13.09
CA ILE A 144 -3.66 -0.89 -13.79
C ILE A 144 -3.35 -1.00 -15.29
N ASP A 145 -2.98 0.09 -15.94
CA ASP A 145 -2.75 0.15 -17.40
C ASP A 145 -1.73 -0.90 -17.93
N PRO A 146 -0.62 -1.22 -17.23
CA PRO A 146 0.32 -2.25 -17.69
C PRO A 146 -0.08 -3.70 -17.35
N CYS A 147 -1.16 -3.94 -16.60
CA CYS A 147 -1.55 -5.29 -16.18
C CYS A 147 -2.32 -6.04 -17.30
N PRO A 148 -2.03 -7.33 -17.58
CA PRO A 148 -2.81 -8.12 -18.54
C PRO A 148 -4.28 -8.26 -18.11
N ARG A 149 -5.17 -8.47 -19.10
CA ARG A 149 -6.65 -8.44 -18.97
C ARG A 149 -7.26 -9.46 -17.98
N HIS A 150 -6.47 -10.37 -17.42
CA HIS A 150 -6.91 -11.36 -16.40
C HIS A 150 -6.80 -10.82 -14.96
N ILE A 151 -6.43 -9.55 -14.77
CA ILE A 151 -6.27 -8.88 -13.48
C ILE A 151 -7.55 -8.12 -13.13
N TRP A 152 -8.20 -8.52 -12.04
CA TRP A 152 -9.44 -7.93 -11.55
C TRP A 152 -9.19 -6.53 -10.99
N SER A 153 -9.56 -5.51 -11.76
CA SER A 153 -9.52 -4.11 -11.31
C SER A 153 -10.82 -3.74 -10.60
N PHE A 154 -10.84 -3.85 -9.27
CA PHE A 154 -11.92 -3.26 -8.47
C PHE A 154 -11.52 -1.85 -8.04
N TYR A 155 -12.20 -0.84 -8.59
CA TYR A 155 -12.24 0.49 -7.97
C TYR A 155 -13.12 0.40 -6.73
N LEU A 156 -12.56 -0.04 -5.60
CA LEU A 156 -13.25 0.14 -4.32
C LEU A 156 -13.19 1.63 -3.94
N VAL A 157 -14.20 2.39 -4.35
CA VAL A 157 -14.45 3.75 -3.86
C VAL A 157 -14.99 3.64 -2.44
N ALA A 158 -14.11 3.34 -1.49
CA ALA A 158 -14.44 3.49 -0.07
C ALA A 158 -14.22 4.96 0.32
N THR A 159 -15.21 5.81 0.05
CA THR A 159 -15.33 7.07 0.78
C THR A 159 -15.73 6.71 2.20
N ILE A 160 -14.75 6.57 3.09
CA ILE A 160 -15.04 6.44 4.54
C ILE A 160 -15.50 7.82 5.00
N ALA A 161 -16.80 8.08 4.84
CA ALA A 161 -17.47 9.13 5.59
C ALA A 161 -17.57 8.62 7.04
N SER A 162 -16.80 9.25 7.92
CA SER A 162 -16.95 9.07 9.37
C SER A 162 -18.37 9.46 9.77
N ARG A 163 -19.11 8.54 10.38
CA ARG A 163 -20.04 8.84 11.48
C ARG A 163 -20.47 7.57 12.23
N ASN A 164 -20.28 7.63 13.54
CA ASN A 164 -20.93 6.80 14.54
C ASN A 164 -22.44 6.71 14.28
N SER A 165 -22.97 5.52 13.99
CA SER A 165 -24.26 5.03 14.49
C SER A 165 -24.59 3.67 13.88
N LEU A 166 -25.02 2.76 14.74
CA LEU A 166 -25.52 1.43 14.40
C LEU A 166 -26.85 1.57 13.62
N THR A 167 -26.79 1.60 12.29
CA THR A 167 -27.95 1.36 11.42
C THR A 167 -27.53 0.52 10.21
N PRO A 168 -28.41 -0.38 9.70
CA PRO A 168 -28.08 -1.24 8.57
C PRO A 168 -27.82 -0.42 7.30
N PHE A 169 -26.72 -0.76 6.62
CA PHE A 169 -26.18 -0.06 5.47
C PHE A 169 -27.07 -0.22 4.23
N THR A 170 -27.94 0.76 3.96
CA THR A 170 -28.56 0.92 2.64
C THR A 170 -27.66 1.79 1.77
N ALA A 171 -27.04 1.19 0.75
CA ALA A 171 -26.21 1.90 -0.22
C ALA A 171 -27.06 2.88 -1.04
N THR A 172 -26.78 4.18 -0.96
CA THR A 172 -27.56 5.23 -1.64
C THR A 172 -26.91 5.80 -2.91
N HIS A 173 -25.80 5.27 -3.41
CA HIS A 173 -25.26 5.66 -4.72
C HIS A 173 -24.62 4.46 -5.47
N PRO A 174 -24.71 4.43 -6.82
CA PRO A 174 -24.39 3.24 -7.60
C PRO A 174 -22.90 2.88 -7.49
N VAL A 175 -22.65 1.69 -6.95
CA VAL A 175 -21.39 0.97 -7.15
C VAL A 175 -21.38 0.52 -8.62
N PHE A 176 -20.58 1.17 -9.45
CA PHE A 176 -20.30 0.64 -10.80
C PHE A 176 -19.33 -0.53 -10.67
N ALA A 177 -19.89 -1.72 -10.48
CA ALA A 177 -19.22 -2.99 -10.72
C ALA A 177 -19.50 -3.39 -12.18
N GLY A 178 -18.53 -3.20 -13.06
CA GLY A 178 -18.57 -3.74 -14.41
C GLY A 178 -17.78 -5.04 -14.44
N ILE A 179 -18.46 -6.17 -14.58
CA ILE A 179 -17.86 -7.44 -15.00
C ILE A 179 -17.77 -7.37 -16.53
N CYS A 180 -16.57 -7.29 -17.09
CA CYS A 180 -16.39 -7.62 -18.50
C CYS A 180 -16.11 -9.13 -18.58
N GLU A 181 -17.17 -9.91 -18.76
CA GLU A 181 -17.02 -11.27 -19.29
C GLU A 181 -16.68 -11.12 -20.78
N GLY A 182 -15.51 -11.61 -21.18
CA GLY A 182 -15.16 -11.76 -22.59
C GLY A 182 -15.53 -13.15 -23.05
N GLY A 183 -16.34 -13.23 -24.11
CA GLY A 183 -16.45 -14.42 -24.96
C GLY A 183 -15.22 -14.63 -25.82
#